data_AF-D5SPW9-F1
#
_entry.id   AF-D5SPW9-F1
#
_cell.length_a   1.000
_cell.length_b   1.000
_cell.length_c   1.000
_cell.angle_alpha   90.00
_cell.angle_beta   90.00
_cell.angle_gamma   90.00
#
_symmetry.space_group_name_H-M   'P 1'
#
loop_
_entity.id
_entity.type
_entity.pdbx_description
1 polymer ?
#
loop_
_entity_poly.entity_id
_entity_poly.type
_entity_poly.pdbx_seq_one_letter_code
_entity_poly.pdbx_strand_id
1 'polypeptide(L)'
;MYKLLLCQKYLRTRYIALASIISVMLGVATMIVVNSVMAGFSSEMRDRIKGLLSDVVIETNGYDGEKNPDAHAALVKKVVGEHIAGMTTTVEIYGMISFEYAGQWITRPVTLIGIDPQSKAEVGPLVDYLQSYRQEKEGDEVVREAERQANEPPGWSLTSSARNYRRDRAAQEAFFREQRLHDQRQRGAAVPENRKPAVDDSVVDPFAMEAQANGAAVPPAPVDPTEPLPGKLYIGAGLISFPFEDAETGKIRTQWMVRTGDDVKISTVTAGTPQPVYFNATVVDTFKSGMSEYDSSLVFCNLEYLQQVRGMVHPTTGERAITSIQLKLKDFRSAGEVVDKLRAAFPPGLYTIRTWEQKQGPLLAAVDVESSILNVLLFLIITVAGFGILAIFFMIVVEKTRDIGVLKALGASSTGVMSIFLLYGLSLGVVGSGGGVACGLLFVRYINQIELVITYITGRKVFDERIYYFPEIPTYIDPWMVVSVALGAMGIAVLASILPARRAARLQPVQALRSE
;
A
#
# COMPACT_ATOMS: atom_id res chain seq x y z
N MET A 1 -32.08 -0.54 47.03
CA MET A 1 -30.80 -0.82 47.73
C MET A 1 -30.49 -2.31 47.90
N TYR A 2 -31.38 -3.15 48.45
CA TYR A 2 -31.04 -4.55 48.79
C TYR A 2 -30.66 -5.44 47.58
N LYS A 3 -31.26 -5.22 46.40
CA LYS A 3 -30.94 -5.95 45.15
C LYS A 3 -29.49 -5.76 44.68
N LEU A 4 -28.94 -4.55 44.85
CA LEU A 4 -27.56 -4.20 44.47
C LEU A 4 -26.55 -4.86 45.41
N LEU A 5 -26.82 -4.84 46.73
CA LEU A 5 -25.98 -5.50 47.75
C LEU A 5 -25.90 -7.02 47.55
N LEU A 6 -27.01 -7.67 47.21
CA LEU A 6 -27.02 -9.10 46.88
C LEU A 6 -26.22 -9.40 45.60
N CYS A 7 -26.43 -8.64 44.52
CA CYS A 7 -25.64 -8.78 43.29
C CYS A 7 -24.14 -8.69 43.56
N GLN A 8 -23.71 -7.69 44.33
CA GLN A 8 -22.29 -7.46 44.62
C GLN A 8 -21.68 -8.55 45.51
N LYS A 9 -22.44 -9.07 46.49
CA LYS A 9 -22.01 -10.22 47.30
C LYS A 9 -21.86 -11.48 46.43
N TYR A 10 -22.80 -11.74 45.52
CA TYR A 10 -22.74 -12.88 44.60
C TYR A 10 -21.62 -12.75 43.56
N LEU A 11 -21.32 -11.53 43.07
CA LEU A 11 -20.22 -11.29 42.12
C LEU A 11 -18.84 -11.55 42.73
N ARG A 12 -18.66 -11.26 44.03
CA ARG A 12 -17.35 -11.27 44.69
C ARG A 12 -16.98 -12.60 45.35
N THR A 13 -17.92 -13.54 45.48
CA THR A 13 -17.71 -14.78 46.25
C THR A 13 -17.44 -16.04 45.42
N ARG A 14 -17.47 -16.00 44.07
CA ARG A 14 -17.21 -17.21 43.26
C ARG A 14 -16.38 -16.93 42.00
N TYR A 15 -15.32 -17.71 41.83
CA TYR A 15 -14.45 -17.76 40.65
C TYR A 15 -15.20 -18.03 39.32
N ILE A 16 -16.36 -18.69 39.39
CA ILE A 16 -17.19 -19.03 38.24
C ILE A 16 -17.73 -17.78 37.52
N ALA A 17 -18.10 -16.74 38.27
CA ALA A 17 -18.58 -15.48 37.67
C ALA A 17 -17.44 -14.71 36.99
N LEU A 18 -16.23 -14.75 37.55
CA LEU A 18 -15.04 -14.14 36.95
C LEU A 18 -14.71 -14.77 35.59
N ALA A 19 -14.87 -16.09 35.44
CA ALA A 19 -14.65 -16.77 34.16
C ALA A 19 -15.59 -16.24 33.06
N SER A 20 -16.86 -15.95 33.38
CA SER A 20 -17.80 -15.33 32.42
C SER A 20 -17.38 -13.91 32.04
N ILE A 21 -16.98 -13.10 33.03
CA ILE A 21 -16.52 -11.72 32.78
C ILE A 21 -15.28 -11.73 31.88
N ILE A 22 -14.30 -12.59 32.16
CA ILE A 22 -13.07 -12.71 31.36
C ILE A 22 -13.40 -13.14 29.93
N SER A 23 -14.32 -14.10 29.74
CA SER A 23 -14.73 -14.54 28.41
C SER A 23 -15.38 -13.41 27.60
N VAL A 24 -16.31 -12.65 28.19
CA VAL A 24 -16.93 -11.48 27.54
C VAL A 24 -15.89 -10.39 27.27
N MET A 25 -15.03 -10.11 28.25
CA MET A 25 -13.99 -9.11 28.17
C MET A 25 -13.03 -9.41 27.01
N LEU A 26 -12.56 -10.65 26.90
CA LEU A 26 -11.68 -11.09 25.82
C LEU A 26 -12.38 -11.00 24.45
N GLY A 27 -13.64 -11.45 24.36
CA GLY A 27 -14.41 -11.37 23.10
C GLY A 27 -14.59 -9.93 22.61
N VAL A 28 -14.95 -9.01 23.51
CA VAL A 28 -15.11 -7.59 23.20
C VAL A 28 -13.78 -6.93 22.86
N ALA A 29 -12.73 -7.20 23.65
CA ALA A 29 -11.40 -6.66 23.40
C ALA A 29 -10.86 -7.10 22.03
N THR A 30 -10.95 -8.38 21.70
CA THR A 30 -10.51 -8.93 20.40
C THR A 30 -11.28 -8.29 19.24
N MET A 31 -12.61 -8.12 19.37
CA MET A 31 -13.41 -7.51 18.31
C MET A 31 -13.03 -6.04 18.07
N ILE A 32 -12.77 -5.28 19.14
CA ILE A 32 -12.31 -3.89 19.03
C ILE A 32 -10.93 -3.82 18.38
N VAL A 33 -9.98 -4.66 18.81
CA VAL A 33 -8.63 -4.68 18.26
C VAL A 33 -8.66 -5.00 16.77
N VAL A 34 -9.30 -6.11 16.39
CA VAL A 34 -9.32 -6.57 14.99
C VAL A 34 -10.01 -5.54 14.10
N ASN A 35 -11.19 -5.05 14.49
CA ASN A 35 -11.89 -4.06 13.67
C ASN A 35 -11.14 -2.73 13.57
N SER A 36 -10.44 -2.30 14.63
CA SER A 36 -9.65 -1.07 14.60
C SER A 36 -8.42 -1.20 13.70
N VAL A 37 -7.74 -2.35 13.74
CA VAL A 37 -6.60 -2.63 12.84
C VAL A 37 -7.06 -2.73 11.40
N MET A 38 -8.15 -3.45 11.11
CA MET A 38 -8.66 -3.58 9.74
C MET A 38 -9.16 -2.26 9.16
N ALA A 39 -9.86 -1.46 9.96
CA ALA A 39 -10.28 -0.12 9.55
C ALA A 39 -9.07 0.78 9.29
N GLY A 40 -8.05 0.72 10.16
CA GLY A 40 -6.79 1.45 9.99
C GLY A 40 -6.07 1.05 8.71
N PHE A 41 -5.88 -0.26 8.50
CA PHE A 41 -5.24 -0.81 7.31
C PHE A 41 -5.96 -0.39 6.03
N SER A 42 -7.28 -0.56 5.98
CA SER A 42 -8.08 -0.18 4.80
C SER A 42 -7.99 1.32 4.51
N SER A 43 -8.08 2.17 5.54
CA SER A 43 -7.95 3.62 5.38
C SER A 43 -6.56 4.01 4.87
N GLU A 44 -5.51 3.55 5.54
CA GLU A 44 -4.13 3.89 5.20
C GLU A 44 -3.75 3.36 3.80
N MET A 45 -4.21 2.16 3.43
CA MET A 45 -4.01 1.62 2.09
C MET A 45 -4.73 2.48 1.04
N ARG A 46 -6.00 2.86 1.28
CA ARG A 46 -6.76 3.75 0.38
C ARG A 46 -6.08 5.10 0.22
N ASP A 47 -5.59 5.69 1.31
CA ASP A 47 -4.92 6.99 1.30
C ASP A 47 -3.60 6.94 0.52
N ARG A 48 -2.81 5.86 0.65
CA ARG A 48 -1.58 5.67 -0.15
C ARG A 48 -1.84 5.46 -1.62
N ILE A 49 -2.86 4.66 -1.96
CA ILE A 49 -3.25 4.43 -3.36
C ILE A 49 -3.76 5.74 -3.99
N LYS A 50 -4.63 6.46 -3.28
CA LYS A 50 -5.12 7.79 -3.68
C LYS A 50 -3.98 8.81 -3.81
N GLY A 51 -2.94 8.67 -2.98
CA GLY A 51 -1.71 9.43 -3.11
C GLY A 51 -1.03 9.19 -4.45
N LEU A 52 -0.88 7.95 -4.92
CA LEU A 52 -0.12 7.69 -6.15
C LEU A 52 -0.87 7.95 -7.46
N LEU A 53 -2.19 7.86 -7.44
CA LEU A 53 -3.03 7.93 -8.63
C LEU A 53 -3.80 9.25 -8.68
N SER A 54 -4.12 9.71 -9.89
CA SER A 54 -5.07 10.81 -10.05
C SER A 54 -6.49 10.34 -9.74
N ASP A 55 -7.35 11.26 -9.28
CA ASP A 55 -8.69 10.92 -8.82
C ASP A 55 -9.54 10.22 -9.92
N VAL A 56 -9.42 10.71 -11.16
CA VAL A 56 -10.05 10.14 -12.36
C VAL A 56 -9.00 10.00 -13.46
N VAL A 57 -9.04 8.90 -14.19
CA VAL A 57 -8.19 8.64 -15.36
C VAL A 57 -9.08 8.36 -16.57
N ILE A 58 -8.77 9.02 -17.67
CA ILE A 58 -9.30 8.76 -19.00
C ILE A 58 -8.20 8.09 -19.79
N GLU A 59 -8.39 6.84 -20.20
CA GLU A 59 -7.39 6.05 -20.92
C GLU A 59 -7.93 5.65 -22.29
N THR A 60 -7.06 5.66 -23.29
CA THR A 60 -7.35 5.06 -24.60
C THR A 60 -7.20 3.55 -24.50
N ASN A 61 -8.08 2.80 -25.15
CA ASN A 61 -7.97 1.34 -25.15
C ASN A 61 -6.77 0.82 -25.97
N GLY A 62 -6.27 1.63 -26.91
CA GLY A 62 -5.07 1.33 -27.70
C GLY A 62 -3.81 2.02 -27.17
N TYR A 63 -2.66 1.41 -27.42
CA TYR A 63 -1.33 1.98 -27.09
C TYR A 63 -0.80 2.96 -28.15
N ASP A 64 -1.52 3.09 -29.28
CA ASP A 64 -1.15 3.97 -30.39
C ASP A 64 -1.28 5.46 -30.02
N GLY A 65 -2.03 5.73 -28.96
CA GLY A 65 -2.36 7.06 -28.47
C GLY A 65 -3.43 7.74 -29.32
N GLU A 66 -4.16 8.63 -28.67
CA GLU A 66 -5.14 9.50 -29.31
C GLU A 66 -4.47 10.79 -29.77
N LYS A 67 -4.83 11.23 -30.98
CA LYS A 67 -4.35 12.49 -31.55
C LYS A 67 -5.07 13.68 -30.92
N ASN A 68 -4.50 14.86 -31.08
CA ASN A 68 -5.10 16.12 -30.62
C ASN A 68 -5.46 16.12 -29.10
N PRO A 69 -4.45 16.01 -28.22
CA PRO A 69 -4.63 16.03 -26.77
C PRO A 69 -5.31 17.32 -26.29
N ASP A 70 -5.04 18.45 -26.94
CA ASP A 70 -5.59 19.76 -26.58
C ASP A 70 -7.10 19.83 -26.77
N ALA A 71 -7.63 19.24 -27.85
CA ALA A 71 -9.08 19.14 -28.05
C ALA A 71 -9.76 18.28 -26.98
N HIS A 72 -9.14 17.16 -26.60
CA HIS A 72 -9.66 16.29 -25.54
C HIS A 72 -9.60 16.98 -24.17
N ALA A 73 -8.50 17.66 -23.87
CA ALA A 73 -8.35 18.50 -22.68
C ALA A 73 -9.40 19.62 -22.62
N ALA A 74 -9.67 20.28 -23.77
CA ALA A 74 -10.71 21.30 -23.88
C ALA A 74 -12.13 20.73 -23.68
N LEU A 75 -12.40 19.54 -24.22
CA LEU A 75 -13.66 18.82 -24.00
C LEU A 75 -13.86 18.51 -22.52
N VAL A 76 -12.84 17.96 -21.86
CA VAL A 76 -12.87 17.67 -20.42
C VAL A 76 -13.15 18.94 -19.61
N LYS A 77 -12.44 20.04 -19.90
CA LYS A 77 -12.69 21.35 -19.24
C LYS A 77 -14.11 21.86 -19.50
N LYS A 78 -14.66 21.68 -20.70
CA LYS A 78 -16.03 22.11 -21.04
C LYS A 78 -17.09 21.31 -20.27
N VAL A 79 -16.88 20.02 -20.05
CA VAL A 79 -17.89 19.12 -19.47
C VAL A 79 -17.84 19.13 -17.94
N VAL A 80 -16.63 19.13 -17.35
CA VAL A 80 -16.44 18.97 -15.89
C VAL A 80 -15.46 19.98 -15.28
N GLY A 81 -15.15 21.08 -15.96
CA GLY A 81 -14.15 22.07 -15.53
C GLY A 81 -14.40 22.66 -14.13
N GLU A 82 -15.64 22.77 -13.69
CA GLU A 82 -15.98 23.26 -12.34
C GLU A 82 -15.46 22.34 -11.23
N HIS A 83 -15.38 21.03 -11.49
CA HIS A 83 -14.96 20.00 -10.54
C HIS A 83 -13.45 19.74 -10.55
N ILE A 84 -12.72 20.22 -11.55
CA ILE A 84 -11.30 19.92 -11.74
C ILE A 84 -10.44 20.89 -10.91
N ALA A 85 -9.52 20.33 -10.11
CA ALA A 85 -8.46 21.05 -9.42
C ALA A 85 -7.17 21.11 -10.27
N GLY A 86 -6.85 20.03 -10.99
CA GLY A 86 -5.67 19.93 -11.85
C GLY A 86 -5.85 18.87 -12.94
N MET A 87 -5.10 18.99 -14.03
CA MET A 87 -5.15 18.06 -15.15
C MET A 87 -3.79 17.91 -15.80
N THR A 88 -3.41 16.67 -16.14
CA THR A 88 -2.20 16.37 -16.89
C THR A 88 -2.48 15.34 -17.98
N THR A 89 -1.69 15.36 -19.03
CA THR A 89 -1.66 14.33 -20.06
C THR A 89 -0.46 13.43 -19.85
N THR A 90 -0.61 12.15 -20.19
CA THR A 90 0.44 11.14 -20.01
C THR A 90 0.47 10.14 -21.16
N VAL A 91 1.64 9.52 -21.33
CA VAL A 91 1.82 8.35 -22.20
C VAL A 91 2.24 7.18 -21.33
N GLU A 92 1.40 6.17 -21.21
CA GLU A 92 1.63 4.97 -20.39
C GLU A 92 1.82 3.78 -21.33
N ILE A 93 2.94 3.08 -21.17
CA ILE A 93 3.34 1.94 -21.98
C ILE A 93 4.17 0.98 -21.13
N TYR A 94 4.18 -0.30 -21.47
CA TYR A 94 5.09 -1.26 -20.87
C TYR A 94 6.44 -1.27 -21.58
N GLY A 95 7.49 -1.60 -20.84
CA GLY A 95 8.85 -1.70 -21.35
C GLY A 95 9.75 -2.48 -20.42
N MET A 96 11.04 -2.47 -20.73
CA MET A 96 12.09 -3.03 -19.89
C MET A 96 13.15 -1.96 -19.64
N ILE A 97 13.68 -1.92 -18.42
CA ILE A 97 14.89 -1.18 -18.08
C ILE A 97 16.06 -2.15 -17.98
N SER A 98 17.19 -1.79 -18.57
CA SER A 98 18.43 -2.55 -18.55
C SER A 98 19.59 -1.66 -18.10
N PHE A 99 20.37 -2.15 -17.15
CA PHE A 99 21.56 -1.47 -16.64
C PHE A 99 22.62 -2.49 -16.24
N GLU A 100 23.88 -2.05 -16.18
CA GLU A 100 25.00 -2.89 -15.76
C GLU A 100 25.26 -2.72 -14.26
N TYR A 101 25.39 -3.83 -13.54
CA TYR A 101 25.79 -3.84 -12.14
C TYR A 101 26.73 -5.01 -11.88
N ALA A 102 27.88 -4.74 -11.25
CA ALA A 102 28.92 -5.73 -10.97
C ALA A 102 29.37 -6.55 -12.20
N GLY A 103 29.39 -5.93 -13.39
CA GLY A 103 29.78 -6.57 -14.64
C GLY A 103 28.71 -7.45 -15.29
N GLN A 104 27.47 -7.43 -14.77
CA GLN A 104 26.34 -8.16 -15.33
C GLN A 104 25.23 -7.21 -15.77
N TRP A 105 24.59 -7.53 -16.90
CA TRP A 105 23.39 -6.84 -17.36
C TRP A 105 22.17 -7.32 -16.57
N ILE A 106 21.55 -6.40 -15.84
CA ILE A 106 20.29 -6.63 -15.14
C ILE A 106 19.19 -6.00 -15.98
N THR A 107 18.16 -6.79 -16.30
CA THR A 107 16.99 -6.31 -17.05
C THR A 107 15.72 -6.56 -16.25
N ARG A 108 14.89 -5.53 -16.07
CA ARG A 108 13.66 -5.58 -15.27
C ARG A 108 12.47 -5.04 -16.08
N PRO A 109 11.27 -5.64 -15.95
CA PRO A 109 10.06 -5.10 -16.57
C PRO A 109 9.64 -3.82 -15.85
N VAL A 110 9.17 -2.84 -16.62
CA VAL A 110 8.73 -1.54 -16.10
C VAL A 110 7.47 -1.06 -16.81
N THR A 111 6.65 -0.32 -16.09
CA THR A 111 5.63 0.55 -16.67
C THR A 111 6.26 1.93 -16.85
N LEU A 112 6.41 2.33 -18.11
CA LEU A 112 7.01 3.59 -18.52
C LEU A 112 5.91 4.64 -18.71
N ILE A 113 6.00 5.73 -17.95
CA ILE A 113 5.00 6.80 -17.95
C ILE A 113 5.67 8.10 -18.37
N GLY A 114 5.37 8.58 -19.58
CA GLY A 114 5.71 9.91 -20.05
C GLY A 114 4.90 10.96 -19.30
N ILE A 115 5.57 11.87 -18.59
CA ILE A 115 4.96 12.95 -17.82
C ILE A 115 5.60 14.31 -18.12
N ASP A 116 4.82 15.37 -17.95
CA ASP A 116 5.37 16.67 -17.59
C ASP A 116 5.39 16.79 -16.05
N PRO A 117 6.56 16.99 -15.41
CA PRO A 117 6.65 16.97 -13.95
C PRO A 117 5.78 18.01 -13.25
N GLN A 118 5.62 19.20 -13.85
CA GLN A 118 4.85 20.29 -13.23
C GLN A 118 3.36 19.97 -13.24
N SER A 119 2.78 19.66 -14.41
CA SER A 119 1.37 19.27 -14.48
C SER A 119 1.09 17.97 -13.72
N LYS A 120 2.05 17.03 -13.68
CA LYS A 120 1.93 15.81 -12.89
C LYS A 120 1.89 16.09 -11.39
N ALA A 121 2.64 17.08 -10.89
CA ALA A 121 2.60 17.49 -9.50
C ALA A 121 1.30 18.20 -9.09
N GLU A 122 0.57 18.79 -10.05
CA GLU A 122 -0.77 19.34 -9.77
C GLU A 122 -1.83 18.25 -9.57
N VAL A 123 -1.66 17.09 -10.22
CA VAL A 123 -2.65 16.00 -10.14
C VAL A 123 -2.32 14.94 -9.09
N GLY A 124 -1.14 15.01 -8.49
CA GLY A 124 -0.69 14.06 -7.49
C GLY A 124 0.60 14.50 -6.78
N PRO A 125 0.94 13.87 -5.65
CA PRO A 125 2.08 14.14 -4.78
C PRO A 125 3.41 13.64 -5.37
N LEU A 126 3.70 13.96 -6.63
CA LEU A 126 4.96 13.58 -7.29
C LEU A 126 6.16 14.08 -6.48
N VAL A 127 6.13 15.36 -6.07
CA VAL A 127 7.21 16.01 -5.31
C VAL A 127 7.44 15.32 -3.97
N ASP A 128 6.37 14.92 -3.28
CA ASP A 128 6.45 14.25 -1.98
C ASP A 128 7.10 12.86 -2.05
N TYR A 129 7.18 12.26 -3.25
CA TYR A 129 7.80 10.96 -3.46
C TYR A 129 9.21 11.04 -4.03
N LEU A 130 9.58 12.14 -4.69
CA LEU A 130 10.92 12.34 -5.21
C LEU A 130 11.94 12.43 -4.07
N GLN A 131 13.06 11.76 -4.25
CA GLN A 131 14.09 11.63 -3.25
C GLN A 131 14.90 12.92 -3.10
N SER A 132 15.07 13.72 -4.15
CA SER A 132 15.78 15.00 -4.05
C SER A 132 15.09 16.00 -3.11
N TYR A 133 13.77 15.89 -2.92
CA TYR A 133 12.96 16.82 -2.12
C TYR A 133 12.84 16.40 -0.65
N ARG A 134 13.38 15.23 -0.28
CA ARG A 134 13.20 14.64 1.05
C ARG A 134 14.52 14.36 1.72
N GLN A 135 14.51 14.51 3.04
CA GLN A 135 15.55 13.98 3.89
C GLN A 135 15.42 12.46 3.98
N GLU A 136 16.53 11.76 3.80
CA GLU A 136 16.62 10.33 4.07
C GLU A 136 17.09 10.15 5.51
N LYS A 137 16.25 9.51 6.35
CA LYS A 137 16.54 9.23 7.75
C LYS A 137 16.68 7.73 7.98
N GLU A 138 17.67 7.33 8.75
CA GLU A 138 17.86 5.95 9.23
C GLU A 138 17.69 5.96 10.76
N GLY A 139 16.48 5.63 11.23
CA GLY A 139 16.09 5.87 12.61
C GLY A 139 15.95 7.38 12.90
N ASP A 140 16.64 7.86 13.93
CA ASP A 140 16.66 9.29 14.28
C ASP A 140 17.76 10.08 13.56
N GLU A 141 18.67 9.42 12.83
CA GLU A 141 19.78 10.07 12.14
C GLU A 141 19.42 10.43 10.70
N VAL A 142 19.78 11.65 10.28
CA VAL A 142 19.65 12.10 8.88
C VAL A 142 20.87 11.60 8.11
N VAL A 143 20.64 10.64 7.21
CA VAL A 143 21.68 10.06 6.34
C VAL A 143 21.92 10.93 5.12
N ARG A 144 20.86 11.55 4.58
CA ARG A 144 20.95 12.49 3.45
C ARG A 144 19.99 13.65 3.63
N GLU A 145 20.50 14.86 3.46
CA GLU A 145 19.69 16.07 3.42
C GLU A 145 18.89 16.17 2.11
N ALA A 146 17.79 16.93 2.14
CA ALA A 146 17.06 17.26 0.92
C ALA A 146 17.92 18.18 0.04
N GLU A 147 18.08 17.83 -1.23
CA GLU A 147 18.88 18.60 -2.19
C GLU A 147 18.08 19.71 -2.88
N ARG A 148 16.74 19.56 -2.90
CA ARG A 148 15.79 20.54 -3.42
C ARG A 148 14.82 20.98 -2.34
N GLN A 149 14.32 22.20 -2.46
CA GLN A 149 13.30 22.74 -1.56
C GLN A 149 11.91 22.26 -1.98
N ALA A 150 11.01 22.04 -1.02
CA ALA A 150 9.63 21.60 -1.30
C ALA A 150 8.84 22.54 -2.23
N ASN A 151 9.20 23.82 -2.27
CA ASN A 151 8.54 24.84 -3.10
C ASN A 151 9.18 24.98 -4.51
N GLU A 152 10.30 24.29 -4.77
CA GLU A 152 10.93 24.29 -6.08
C GLU A 152 10.10 23.45 -7.06
N PRO A 153 9.78 23.96 -8.27
CA PRO A 153 8.99 23.20 -9.22
C PRO A 153 9.76 21.96 -9.71
N PRO A 154 9.12 20.78 -9.78
CA PRO A 154 9.77 19.58 -10.28
C PRO A 154 10.16 19.73 -11.75
N GLY A 155 11.29 19.13 -12.10
CA GLY A 155 11.85 19.24 -13.42
C GLY A 155 12.97 18.25 -13.67
N TRP A 156 13.41 18.19 -14.92
CA TRP A 156 14.38 17.20 -15.39
C TRP A 156 15.84 17.66 -15.27
N SER A 157 16.14 18.61 -14.39
CA SER A 157 17.50 19.07 -14.13
C SER A 157 18.21 18.09 -13.19
N LEU A 158 19.51 17.87 -13.38
CA LEU A 158 20.29 17.10 -12.40
C LEU A 158 20.58 17.97 -11.16
N THR A 159 20.49 17.35 -9.99
CA THR A 159 20.96 17.97 -8.75
C THR A 159 22.48 18.17 -8.79
N SER A 160 22.99 18.99 -7.87
CA SER A 160 24.43 19.25 -7.78
C SER A 160 25.23 17.99 -7.46
N SER A 161 24.69 17.12 -6.58
CA SER A 161 25.34 15.85 -6.23
C SER A 161 25.42 14.90 -7.45
N ALA A 162 24.31 14.77 -8.19
CA ALA A 162 24.22 13.93 -9.37
C ALA A 162 25.15 14.42 -10.50
N ARG A 163 25.26 15.74 -10.70
CA ARG A 163 26.21 16.33 -11.66
C ARG A 163 27.66 16.06 -11.29
N ASN A 164 28.02 16.19 -10.01
CA ASN A 164 29.37 15.89 -9.54
C ASN A 164 29.70 14.41 -9.70
N TYR A 165 28.80 13.53 -9.28
CA TYR A 165 28.95 12.08 -9.47
C TYR A 165 29.16 11.70 -10.94
N ARG A 166 28.34 12.26 -11.84
CA ARG A 166 28.46 12.02 -13.28
C ARG A 166 29.81 12.50 -13.84
N ARG A 167 30.29 13.66 -13.37
CA ARG A 167 31.61 14.19 -13.75
C ARG A 167 32.74 13.26 -13.32
N ASP A 168 32.69 12.78 -12.08
CA ASP A 168 33.71 11.89 -11.53
C ASP A 168 33.73 10.55 -12.26
N ARG A 169 32.54 9.99 -12.56
CA ARG A 169 32.38 8.78 -13.38
C ARG A 169 32.94 8.96 -14.79
N ALA A 170 32.59 10.06 -15.47
CA ALA A 170 33.08 10.35 -16.82
C ALA A 170 34.62 10.51 -16.85
N ALA A 171 35.20 11.15 -15.84
CA ALA A 171 36.65 11.28 -15.70
C ALA A 171 37.33 9.91 -15.49
N GLN A 172 36.74 9.06 -14.66
CA GLN A 172 37.23 7.71 -14.41
C GLN A 172 37.17 6.83 -15.67
N GLU A 173 36.05 6.88 -16.42
CA GLU A 173 35.90 6.15 -17.68
C GLU A 173 36.86 6.65 -18.77
N ALA A 174 37.09 7.96 -18.85
CA ALA A 174 38.07 8.55 -19.75
C ALA A 174 39.49 8.05 -19.43
N PHE A 175 39.87 8.04 -18.15
CA PHE A 175 41.16 7.53 -17.70
C PHE A 175 41.36 6.06 -18.09
N PHE A 176 40.40 5.18 -17.80
CA PHE A 176 40.49 3.76 -18.18
C PHE A 176 40.48 3.55 -19.71
N ARG A 177 39.78 4.40 -20.46
CA ARG A 177 39.78 4.36 -21.92
C ARG A 177 41.15 4.71 -22.48
N GLU A 178 41.78 5.77 -21.97
CA GLU A 178 43.15 6.16 -22.36
C GLU A 178 44.17 5.07 -22.04
N GLN A 179 44.07 4.45 -20.86
CA GLN A 179 44.94 3.36 -20.46
C GLN A 179 44.82 2.14 -21.39
N ARG A 180 43.58 1.74 -21.73
CA ARG A 180 43.33 0.66 -22.72
C ARG A 180 43.86 0.99 -24.11
N LEU A 181 43.70 2.23 -24.56
CA LEU A 181 44.24 2.69 -25.85
C LEU A 181 45.77 2.70 -25.85
N HIS A 182 46.39 3.09 -24.74
CA HIS A 182 47.84 3.08 -24.57
C HIS A 182 48.37 1.64 -24.61
N ASP A 183 47.75 0.71 -23.87
CA ASP A 183 48.09 -0.72 -23.91
C ASP A 183 47.89 -1.34 -25.30
N GLN A 184 46.80 -0.99 -25.99
CA GLN A 184 46.56 -1.44 -27.37
C GLN A 184 47.62 -0.90 -28.34
N ARG A 185 48.05 0.36 -28.21
CA ARG A 185 49.13 0.91 -29.04
C ARG A 185 50.45 0.22 -28.78
N GLN A 186 50.76 -0.10 -27.52
CA GLN A 186 51.97 -0.85 -27.17
C GLN A 186 51.93 -2.31 -27.66
N ARG A 187 50.77 -2.97 -27.57
CA ARG A 187 50.59 -4.34 -28.09
C ARG A 187 50.54 -4.38 -29.62
N GLY A 188 49.90 -3.42 -30.27
CA GLY A 188 49.83 -3.29 -31.73
C GLY A 188 51.17 -2.97 -32.37
N ALA A 189 52.08 -2.31 -31.65
CA ALA A 189 53.47 -2.13 -32.08
C ALA A 189 54.32 -3.42 -32.01
N ALA A 190 53.81 -4.49 -31.40
CA ALA A 190 54.53 -5.75 -31.17
C ALA A 190 54.03 -6.95 -32.01
N VAL A 191 53.09 -6.75 -32.94
CA VAL A 191 52.57 -7.83 -33.80
C VAL A 191 53.12 -7.68 -35.22
N PRO A 192 53.97 -8.61 -35.73
CA PRO A 192 54.30 -8.64 -37.14
C PRO A 192 53.07 -9.04 -37.96
N GLU A 193 52.86 -8.32 -39.04
CA GLU A 193 51.85 -8.55 -40.06
C GLU A 193 52.01 -9.95 -40.67
N ASN A 194 51.24 -10.94 -40.19
CA ASN A 194 51.09 -12.18 -40.95
C ASN A 194 49.81 -12.98 -40.64
N ARG A 195 49.15 -13.36 -41.75
CA ARG A 195 48.05 -14.33 -41.93
C ARG A 195 46.67 -14.01 -41.35
N LYS A 196 45.78 -13.55 -42.26
CA LYS A 196 44.37 -13.94 -42.25
C LYS A 196 44.24 -15.41 -42.68
N PRO A 197 43.67 -16.32 -41.87
CA PRO A 197 43.07 -17.53 -42.40
C PRO A 197 41.68 -17.19 -42.95
N ALA A 198 41.35 -17.73 -44.12
CA ALA A 198 39.98 -17.72 -44.62
C ALA A 198 39.11 -18.55 -43.66
N VAL A 199 38.12 -17.90 -43.04
CA VAL A 199 37.08 -18.57 -42.25
C VAL A 199 35.86 -18.71 -43.16
N ASP A 200 35.36 -19.94 -43.21
CA ASP A 200 34.18 -20.41 -43.94
C ASP A 200 32.89 -19.72 -43.44
N ASP A 201 32.14 -19.09 -44.33
CA ASP A 201 30.95 -18.25 -44.06
C ASP A 201 29.68 -19.04 -43.64
N SER A 202 29.80 -20.32 -43.28
CA SER A 202 28.65 -21.20 -43.04
C SER A 202 28.33 -21.52 -41.57
N VAL A 203 29.06 -20.94 -40.61
CA VAL A 203 28.72 -21.03 -39.18
C VAL A 203 28.16 -19.70 -38.71
N VAL A 204 26.83 -19.59 -38.68
CA VAL A 204 26.16 -18.50 -37.95
C VAL A 204 26.38 -18.75 -36.47
N ASP A 205 27.35 -18.05 -35.89
CA ASP A 205 27.53 -18.00 -34.45
C ASP A 205 26.26 -17.41 -33.81
N PRO A 206 25.54 -18.15 -32.93
CA PRO A 206 24.38 -17.63 -32.22
C PRO A 206 24.67 -16.37 -31.38
N PHE A 207 25.94 -16.09 -31.09
CA PHE A 207 26.41 -14.92 -30.36
C PHE A 207 26.87 -13.77 -31.29
N ALA A 208 26.98 -13.98 -32.61
CA ALA A 208 27.33 -12.91 -33.55
C ALA A 208 26.17 -11.92 -33.78
N MET A 209 24.92 -12.29 -33.44
CA MET A 209 23.78 -11.37 -33.46
C MET A 209 23.90 -10.22 -32.44
N GLU A 210 24.73 -10.35 -31.40
CA GLU A 210 24.95 -9.26 -30.43
C GLU A 210 25.69 -8.06 -31.03
N ALA A 211 26.48 -8.26 -32.09
CA ALA A 211 27.23 -7.18 -32.73
C ALA A 211 26.38 -6.34 -33.71
N GLN A 212 25.33 -6.92 -34.31
CA GLN A 212 24.49 -6.26 -35.31
C GLN A 212 23.20 -5.65 -34.76
N ALA A 213 22.79 -5.97 -33.53
CA ALA A 213 21.64 -5.34 -32.87
C ALA A 213 21.92 -3.92 -32.31
N ASN A 214 23.16 -3.43 -32.40
CA ASN A 214 23.56 -2.08 -31.99
C ASN A 214 23.26 -1.00 -33.06
N GLY A 215 22.42 -1.31 -34.05
CA GLY A 215 22.03 -0.41 -35.13
C GLY A 215 20.88 0.56 -34.82
N ALA A 216 20.59 0.86 -33.56
CA ALA A 216 19.78 2.03 -33.22
C ALA A 216 20.74 3.19 -32.95
N ALA A 217 20.72 4.21 -33.82
CA ALA A 217 21.61 5.36 -33.76
C ALA A 217 21.72 5.87 -32.32
N VAL A 218 22.90 5.71 -31.70
CA VAL A 218 23.25 6.39 -30.46
C VAL A 218 23.05 7.88 -30.76
N PRO A 219 22.10 8.58 -30.11
CA PRO A 219 22.02 10.03 -30.26
C PRO A 219 23.40 10.58 -29.88
N PRO A 220 23.94 11.57 -30.62
CA PRO A 220 25.29 12.06 -30.39
C PRO A 220 25.43 12.36 -28.89
N ALA A 221 26.46 11.78 -28.27
CA ALA A 221 26.75 12.04 -26.86
C ALA A 221 26.73 13.56 -26.64
N PRO A 222 26.10 14.05 -25.56
CA PRO A 222 26.04 15.48 -25.30
C PRO A 222 27.45 16.07 -25.34
N VAL A 223 27.56 17.29 -25.88
CA VAL A 223 28.84 18.00 -26.04
C VAL A 223 29.55 18.15 -24.68
N ASP A 224 28.77 18.22 -23.60
CA ASP A 224 29.22 18.14 -22.21
C ASP A 224 28.82 16.79 -21.58
N PRO A 225 29.78 15.96 -21.10
CA PRO A 225 29.48 14.69 -20.45
C PRO A 225 28.72 14.84 -19.12
N THR A 226 28.65 16.04 -18.54
CA THR A 226 27.90 16.31 -17.29
C THR A 226 26.43 16.64 -17.51
N GLU A 227 26.00 16.85 -18.76
CA GLU A 227 24.59 17.07 -19.09
C GLU A 227 23.82 15.74 -19.19
N PRO A 228 22.55 15.72 -18.76
CA PRO A 228 21.70 14.54 -18.93
C PRO A 228 21.37 14.32 -20.41
N LEU A 229 21.20 13.06 -20.78
CA LEU A 229 20.72 12.65 -22.10
C LEU A 229 19.33 13.23 -22.41
N PRO A 230 18.90 13.24 -23.69
CA PRO A 230 17.56 13.70 -24.08
C PRO A 230 16.43 12.95 -23.36
N GLY A 231 16.62 11.64 -23.13
CA GLY A 231 15.77 10.83 -22.27
C GLY A 231 16.14 11.05 -20.81
N LYS A 232 15.17 11.45 -20.00
CA LYS A 232 15.35 11.80 -18.59
C LYS A 232 14.34 11.04 -17.76
N LEU A 233 14.78 10.36 -16.71
CA LEU A 233 13.96 9.43 -15.94
C LEU A 233 13.86 9.79 -14.47
N TYR A 234 12.69 9.55 -13.88
CA TYR A 234 12.55 9.28 -12.45
C TYR A 234 12.27 7.80 -12.26
N ILE A 235 13.10 7.12 -11.47
CA ILE A 235 13.02 5.67 -11.31
C ILE A 235 12.55 5.30 -9.90
N GLY A 236 11.65 4.33 -9.80
CA GLY A 236 11.25 3.79 -8.50
C GLY A 236 12.43 3.17 -7.78
N ALA A 237 12.62 3.49 -6.50
CA ALA A 237 13.79 3.05 -5.74
C ALA A 237 13.94 1.52 -5.69
N GLY A 238 12.84 0.76 -5.72
CA GLY A 238 12.85 -0.71 -5.74
C GLY A 238 13.41 -1.32 -7.04
N LEU A 239 13.39 -0.58 -8.15
CA LEU A 239 13.96 -1.03 -9.43
C LEU A 239 15.49 -1.03 -9.45
N ILE A 240 16.12 -0.17 -8.64
CA ILE A 240 17.56 0.09 -8.70
C ILE A 240 18.25 -0.04 -7.34
N SER A 241 17.54 -0.52 -6.33
CA SER A 241 18.12 -0.82 -5.03
C SER A 241 17.67 -2.19 -4.53
N PHE A 242 18.42 -2.72 -3.58
CA PHE A 242 18.01 -3.88 -2.79
C PHE A 242 18.45 -3.69 -1.33
N PRO A 243 17.65 -4.16 -0.36
CA PRO A 243 18.07 -4.18 1.03
C PRO A 243 19.12 -5.28 1.24
N PHE A 244 20.13 -5.01 2.05
CA PHE A 244 21.08 -6.02 2.54
C PHE A 244 21.30 -5.85 4.03
N GLU A 245 21.45 -6.95 4.74
CA GLU A 245 21.80 -6.94 6.16
C GLU A 245 23.31 -6.73 6.30
N ASP A 246 23.71 -5.66 6.98
CA ASP A 246 25.10 -5.35 7.25
C ASP A 246 25.65 -6.36 8.27
N ALA A 247 26.67 -7.12 7.87
CA ALA A 247 27.23 -8.21 8.67
C ALA A 247 27.84 -7.74 10.00
N GLU A 248 28.25 -6.47 10.12
CA GLU A 248 28.86 -5.93 11.33
C GLU A 248 27.83 -5.38 12.31
N THR A 249 26.75 -4.77 11.80
CA THR A 249 25.77 -4.07 12.63
C THR A 249 24.44 -4.82 12.79
N GLY A 250 24.18 -5.83 11.97
CA GLY A 250 22.88 -6.51 11.86
C GLY A 250 21.75 -5.58 11.38
N LYS A 251 22.07 -4.33 11.00
CA LYS A 251 21.09 -3.37 10.49
C LYS A 251 20.91 -3.59 8.99
N ILE A 252 19.68 -3.40 8.53
CA ILE A 252 19.39 -3.52 7.10
C ILE A 252 19.65 -2.19 6.42
N ARG A 253 20.61 -2.16 5.49
CA ARG A 253 20.97 -1.00 4.67
C ARG A 253 20.47 -1.15 3.24
N THR A 254 20.27 -0.03 2.55
CA THR A 254 19.88 -0.02 1.14
C THR A 254 21.12 0.08 0.26
N GLN A 255 21.37 -0.95 -0.55
CA GLN A 255 22.40 -0.92 -1.57
C GLN A 255 21.80 -0.43 -2.89
N TRP A 256 22.39 0.63 -3.46
CA TRP A 256 22.01 1.16 -4.76
C TRP A 256 22.83 0.50 -5.87
N MET A 257 22.14 -0.06 -6.85
CA MET A 257 22.73 -0.61 -8.08
C MET A 257 22.97 0.48 -9.12
N VAL A 258 22.03 1.44 -9.22
CA VAL A 258 22.11 2.61 -10.09
C VAL A 258 21.94 3.85 -9.22
N ARG A 259 22.69 4.91 -9.50
CA ARG A 259 22.62 6.20 -8.80
C ARG A 259 22.04 7.28 -9.71
N THR A 260 21.58 8.36 -9.10
CA THR A 260 21.19 9.57 -9.83
C THR A 260 22.39 10.12 -10.60
N GLY A 261 22.22 10.35 -11.90
CA GLY A 261 23.29 10.73 -12.82
C GLY A 261 23.82 9.60 -13.70
N ASP A 262 23.50 8.33 -13.41
CA ASP A 262 23.82 7.20 -14.30
C ASP A 262 22.89 7.16 -15.53
N ASP A 263 23.37 6.49 -16.58
CA ASP A 263 22.61 6.23 -17.80
C ASP A 263 22.12 4.78 -17.84
N VAL A 264 20.84 4.60 -18.19
CA VAL A 264 20.17 3.29 -18.31
C VAL A 264 19.59 3.12 -19.70
N LYS A 265 19.44 1.87 -20.15
CA LYS A 265 18.82 1.53 -21.43
C LYS A 265 17.36 1.17 -21.21
N ILE A 266 16.47 1.76 -22.00
CA ILE A 266 15.04 1.44 -22.02
C ILE A 266 14.69 0.74 -23.33
N SER A 267 13.88 -0.30 -23.23
CA SER A 267 13.30 -1.03 -24.37
C SER A 267 11.78 -0.93 -24.30
N THR A 268 11.12 -0.47 -25.36
CA THR A 268 9.66 -0.38 -25.47
C THR A 268 9.22 -0.59 -26.92
N VAL A 269 7.97 -0.26 -27.27
CA VAL A 269 7.42 -0.43 -28.62
C VAL A 269 6.92 0.90 -29.20
N THR A 270 7.02 1.05 -30.52
CA THR A 270 6.40 2.15 -31.28
C THR A 270 4.87 2.16 -31.13
N ALA A 271 4.25 3.30 -31.42
CA ALA A 271 2.82 3.40 -31.68
C ALA A 271 2.46 2.84 -33.08
N GLY A 272 1.23 2.33 -33.24
CA GLY A 272 0.74 1.69 -34.46
C GLY A 272 1.17 0.23 -34.51
N THR A 273 1.90 -0.16 -35.56
CA THR A 273 2.48 -1.50 -35.63
C THR A 273 3.63 -1.60 -34.63
N PRO A 274 3.55 -2.48 -33.61
CA PRO A 274 4.53 -2.52 -32.53
C PRO A 274 5.87 -3.04 -33.05
N GLN A 275 6.84 -2.15 -33.14
CA GLN A 275 8.25 -2.48 -33.40
C GLN A 275 9.08 -2.15 -32.15
N PRO A 276 10.08 -2.98 -31.80
CA PRO A 276 10.92 -2.72 -30.65
C PRO A 276 11.75 -1.45 -30.87
N VAL A 277 11.75 -0.57 -29.87
CA VAL A 277 12.53 0.66 -29.83
C VAL A 277 13.38 0.68 -28.56
N TYR A 278 14.63 1.07 -28.72
CA TYR A 278 15.59 1.17 -27.64
C TYR A 278 16.11 2.60 -27.55
N PHE A 279 16.26 3.12 -26.34
CA PHE A 279 16.88 4.42 -26.11
C PHE A 279 17.63 4.42 -24.78
N ASN A 280 18.67 5.24 -24.70
CA ASN A 280 19.37 5.50 -23.44
C ASN A 280 18.77 6.74 -22.78
N ALA A 281 18.72 6.73 -21.46
CA ALA A 281 18.19 7.83 -20.67
C ALA A 281 18.95 7.99 -19.36
N THR A 282 19.08 9.23 -18.90
CA THR A 282 19.76 9.55 -17.65
C THR A 282 18.76 9.51 -16.49
N VAL A 283 19.17 8.88 -15.39
CA VAL A 283 18.43 8.87 -14.13
C VAL A 283 18.58 10.23 -13.46
N VAL A 284 17.54 11.06 -13.51
CA VAL A 284 17.58 12.41 -12.93
C VAL A 284 17.32 12.37 -11.44
N ASP A 285 16.36 11.55 -11.02
CA ASP A 285 15.93 11.43 -9.64
C ASP A 285 15.38 10.03 -9.40
N THR A 286 15.19 9.68 -8.13
CA THR A 286 14.54 8.44 -7.73
C THR A 286 13.29 8.78 -6.92
N PHE A 287 12.28 7.93 -6.95
CA PHE A 287 11.11 8.12 -6.09
C PHE A 287 10.85 6.91 -5.20
N LYS A 288 10.27 7.18 -4.03
CA LYS A 288 9.84 6.15 -3.08
C LYS A 288 8.45 6.51 -2.57
N SER A 289 7.46 5.82 -3.11
CA SER A 289 6.04 5.98 -2.80
C SER A 289 5.63 5.30 -1.49
N GLY A 290 6.43 4.33 -1.03
CA GLY A 290 6.10 3.49 0.11
C GLY A 290 5.28 2.25 -0.28
N MET A 291 4.88 2.09 -1.54
CA MET A 291 4.29 0.85 -2.06
C MET A 291 5.31 0.14 -2.95
N SER A 292 5.77 -1.04 -2.52
CA SER A 292 6.86 -1.77 -3.20
C SER A 292 6.54 -2.10 -4.66
N GLU A 293 5.28 -2.40 -4.97
CA GLU A 293 4.83 -2.69 -6.33
C GLU A 293 5.07 -1.50 -7.28
N TYR A 294 4.81 -0.27 -6.81
CA TYR A 294 5.03 0.95 -7.57
C TYR A 294 6.52 1.28 -7.64
N ASP A 295 7.21 1.21 -6.51
CA ASP A 295 8.65 1.49 -6.42
C ASP A 295 9.49 0.48 -7.21
N SER A 296 8.97 -0.72 -7.50
CA SER A 296 9.67 -1.80 -8.22
C SER A 296 9.20 -2.00 -9.66
N SER A 297 8.31 -1.16 -10.19
CA SER A 297 7.81 -1.29 -11.57
C SER A 297 7.67 0.02 -12.33
N LEU A 298 7.45 1.15 -11.65
CA LEU A 298 7.18 2.42 -12.32
C LEU A 298 8.47 3.18 -12.67
N VAL A 299 8.49 3.72 -13.88
CA VAL A 299 9.51 4.66 -14.36
C VAL A 299 8.81 5.83 -15.03
N PHE A 300 9.06 7.05 -14.54
CA PHE A 300 8.62 8.27 -15.21
C PHE A 300 9.67 8.72 -16.21
N CYS A 301 9.24 9.16 -17.38
CA CYS A 301 10.09 9.70 -18.44
C CYS A 301 9.56 11.07 -18.87
N ASN A 302 10.41 11.91 -19.44
CA ASN A 302 9.94 13.15 -20.05
C ASN A 302 8.99 12.86 -21.22
N LEU A 303 7.74 13.32 -21.10
CA LEU A 303 6.64 13.04 -22.03
C LEU A 303 7.03 13.28 -23.50
N GLU A 304 7.63 14.44 -23.77
CA GLU A 304 8.03 14.85 -25.11
C GLU A 304 8.97 13.86 -25.80
N TYR A 305 10.00 13.39 -25.09
CA TYR A 305 10.97 12.46 -25.66
C TYR A 305 10.36 11.08 -25.85
N LEU A 306 9.54 10.61 -24.90
CA LEU A 306 8.85 9.33 -25.04
C LEU A 306 7.91 9.34 -26.26
N GLN A 307 7.19 10.43 -26.50
CA GLN A 307 6.35 10.59 -27.68
C GLN A 307 7.16 10.55 -28.98
N GLN A 308 8.31 11.23 -29.02
CA GLN A 308 9.20 11.23 -30.19
C GLN A 308 9.74 9.83 -30.49
N VAL A 309 10.29 9.14 -29.49
CA VAL A 309 10.88 7.81 -29.62
C VAL A 309 9.84 6.78 -30.05
N ARG A 310 8.60 6.88 -29.57
CA ARG A 310 7.52 5.98 -29.96
C ARG A 310 6.89 6.31 -31.33
N GLY A 311 7.32 7.38 -32.00
CA GLY A 311 6.71 7.82 -33.26
C GLY A 311 5.30 8.39 -33.10
N MET A 312 4.97 8.89 -31.90
CA MET A 312 3.67 9.48 -31.56
C MET A 312 3.57 10.96 -31.96
N VAL A 313 4.52 11.47 -32.74
CA VAL A 313 4.54 12.84 -33.24
C VAL A 313 4.26 12.80 -34.74
N HIS A 314 3.22 13.51 -35.16
CA HIS A 314 2.83 13.53 -36.56
C HIS A 314 3.92 14.25 -37.40
N PRO A 315 4.48 13.63 -38.45
CA PRO A 315 5.63 14.17 -39.19
C PRO A 315 5.40 15.56 -39.80
N THR A 316 4.15 15.87 -40.20
CA THR A 316 3.82 17.10 -40.93
C THR A 316 3.24 18.21 -40.06
N THR A 317 2.49 17.85 -39.01
CA THR A 317 1.74 18.81 -38.18
C THR A 317 2.42 19.04 -36.83
N GLY A 318 3.36 18.16 -36.43
CA GLY A 318 3.98 18.20 -35.11
C GLY A 318 3.03 17.83 -33.97
N GLU A 319 1.78 17.43 -34.28
CA GLU A 319 0.80 17.02 -33.28
C GLU A 319 1.27 15.78 -32.54
N ARG A 320 1.16 15.81 -31.21
CA ARG A 320 1.60 14.72 -30.34
C ARG A 320 0.41 13.92 -29.87
N ALA A 321 0.50 12.60 -29.87
CA ALA A 321 -0.54 11.73 -29.34
C ALA A 321 -0.30 11.41 -27.85
N ILE A 322 -1.37 11.12 -27.11
CA ILE A 322 -1.34 10.75 -25.69
C ILE A 322 -2.13 9.47 -25.46
N THR A 323 -1.85 8.71 -24.41
CA THR A 323 -2.64 7.50 -24.09
C THR A 323 -3.61 7.74 -22.93
N SER A 324 -3.33 8.73 -22.07
CA SER A 324 -4.19 8.99 -20.92
C SER A 324 -4.21 10.46 -20.49
N ILE A 325 -5.35 10.86 -19.92
CA ILE A 325 -5.57 12.14 -19.27
C ILE A 325 -5.90 11.85 -17.80
N GLN A 326 -5.16 12.47 -16.90
CA GLN A 326 -5.28 12.32 -15.46
C GLN A 326 -5.86 13.59 -14.85
N LEU A 327 -6.86 13.43 -13.98
CA LEU A 327 -7.61 14.53 -13.39
C LEU A 327 -7.56 14.46 -11.86
N LYS A 328 -7.31 15.62 -11.25
CA LYS A 328 -7.54 15.85 -9.82
C LYS A 328 -8.83 16.59 -9.62
N LEU A 329 -9.67 16.10 -8.72
CA LEU A 329 -10.95 16.73 -8.39
C LEU A 329 -10.80 17.63 -7.18
N LYS A 330 -11.57 18.73 -7.15
CA LYS A 330 -11.72 19.57 -5.96
C LYS A 330 -12.39 18.82 -4.82
N ASP A 331 -13.38 17.99 -5.15
CA ASP A 331 -14.10 17.14 -4.20
C ASP A 331 -14.30 15.73 -4.78
N PHE A 332 -13.62 14.75 -4.19
CA PHE A 332 -13.71 13.36 -4.62
C PHE A 332 -15.11 12.76 -4.51
N ARG A 333 -16.01 13.31 -3.67
CA ARG A 333 -17.40 12.83 -3.57
C ARG A 333 -18.16 12.99 -4.90
N SER A 334 -17.75 13.93 -5.73
CA SER A 334 -18.30 14.15 -7.07
C SER A 334 -17.70 13.24 -8.15
N ALA A 335 -16.76 12.35 -7.80
CA ALA A 335 -16.07 11.50 -8.78
C ALA A 335 -17.00 10.63 -9.62
N GLY A 336 -18.06 10.07 -9.00
CA GLY A 336 -19.08 9.30 -9.73
C GLY A 336 -19.78 10.12 -10.80
N GLU A 337 -20.27 11.31 -10.43
CA GLU A 337 -20.94 12.25 -11.35
C GLU A 337 -19.99 12.70 -12.48
N VAL A 338 -18.73 13.01 -12.15
CA VAL A 338 -17.72 13.41 -13.13
C VAL A 338 -17.46 12.29 -14.14
N VAL A 339 -17.30 11.05 -13.67
CA VAL A 339 -17.09 9.90 -14.54
C VAL A 339 -18.28 9.68 -15.46
N ASP A 340 -19.51 9.80 -14.97
CA ASP A 340 -20.71 9.63 -15.79
C ASP A 340 -20.86 10.73 -16.85
N LYS A 341 -20.59 11.99 -16.48
CA LYS A 341 -20.56 13.11 -17.44
C LYS A 341 -19.50 12.92 -18.52
N LEU A 342 -18.30 12.47 -18.14
CA LEU A 342 -17.22 12.19 -19.08
C LEU A 342 -17.54 11.00 -19.99
N ARG A 343 -18.14 9.92 -19.46
CA ARG A 343 -18.59 8.77 -20.26
C ARG A 343 -19.67 9.15 -21.28
N ALA A 344 -20.52 10.12 -20.97
CA ALA A 344 -21.51 10.64 -21.90
C ALA A 344 -20.88 11.53 -22.99
N ALA A 345 -19.77 12.20 -22.69
CA ALA A 345 -19.11 13.12 -23.62
C ALA A 345 -18.10 12.43 -24.55
N PHE A 346 -17.48 11.33 -24.11
CA PHE A 346 -16.52 10.56 -24.90
C PHE A 346 -17.19 9.39 -25.63
N PRO A 347 -16.77 9.04 -26.87
CA PRO A 347 -17.32 7.90 -27.59
C PRO A 347 -17.18 6.58 -26.82
N PRO A 348 -18.23 5.76 -26.72
CA PRO A 348 -18.17 4.48 -26.03
C PRO A 348 -17.24 3.49 -26.76
N GLY A 349 -16.49 2.69 -26.01
CA GLY A 349 -15.64 1.62 -26.55
C GLY A 349 -14.25 2.04 -27.02
N LEU A 350 -13.98 3.35 -27.17
CA LEU A 350 -12.64 3.87 -27.46
C LEU A 350 -11.87 4.27 -26.20
N TYR A 351 -12.60 4.79 -25.20
CA TYR A 351 -12.04 5.30 -23.96
C TYR A 351 -12.55 4.52 -22.76
N THR A 352 -11.64 4.30 -21.81
CA THR A 352 -11.96 3.77 -20.50
C THR A 352 -11.80 4.90 -19.49
N ILE A 353 -12.92 5.30 -18.88
CA ILE A 353 -12.95 6.35 -17.85
C ILE A 353 -13.26 5.71 -16.51
N ARG A 354 -12.32 5.80 -15.58
CA ARG A 354 -12.37 5.15 -14.27
C ARG A 354 -11.87 6.08 -13.17
N THR A 355 -12.41 5.92 -11.97
CA THR A 355 -11.77 6.46 -10.76
C THR A 355 -10.55 5.61 -10.38
N TRP A 356 -9.66 6.13 -9.52
CA TRP A 356 -8.58 5.33 -8.96
C TRP A 356 -9.10 4.08 -8.21
N GLU A 357 -10.23 4.20 -7.50
CA GLU A 357 -10.86 3.06 -6.79
C GLU A 357 -11.28 1.96 -7.76
N GLN A 358 -11.82 2.34 -8.93
CA GLN A 358 -12.20 1.39 -9.98
C GLN A 358 -10.98 0.78 -10.67
N LYS A 359 -9.91 1.55 -10.87
CA LYS A 359 -8.63 1.06 -11.44
C LYS A 359 -7.97 0.05 -10.50
N GLN A 360 -8.05 0.28 -9.19
CA GLN A 360 -7.48 -0.58 -8.14
C GLN A 360 -8.50 -1.54 -7.50
N GLY A 361 -9.64 -1.76 -8.17
CA GLY A 361 -10.73 -2.60 -7.69
C GLY A 361 -10.29 -3.96 -7.17
N PRO A 362 -9.38 -4.71 -7.84
CA PRO A 362 -8.92 -6.00 -7.34
C PRO A 362 -8.21 -5.95 -5.98
N LEU A 363 -7.36 -4.93 -5.74
CA LEU A 363 -6.66 -4.76 -4.46
C LEU A 363 -7.63 -4.36 -3.35
N LEU A 364 -8.51 -3.39 -3.61
CA LEU A 364 -9.52 -2.95 -2.64
C LEU A 364 -10.52 -4.06 -2.31
N ALA A 365 -10.95 -4.82 -3.32
CA ALA A 365 -11.86 -5.95 -3.13
C ALA A 365 -11.24 -7.07 -2.28
N ALA A 366 -9.94 -7.32 -2.42
CA ALA A 366 -9.25 -8.28 -1.57
C ALA A 366 -9.33 -7.89 -0.08
N VAL A 367 -9.13 -6.61 0.24
CA VAL A 367 -9.22 -6.09 1.62
C VAL A 367 -10.66 -6.12 2.16
N ASP A 368 -11.65 -5.81 1.31
CA ASP A 368 -13.06 -5.86 1.71
C ASP A 368 -13.51 -7.32 2.00
N VAL A 369 -13.03 -8.28 1.19
CA VAL A 369 -13.26 -9.72 1.42
C VAL A 369 -12.59 -10.20 2.70
N GLU A 370 -11.33 -9.81 2.94
CA GLU A 370 -10.60 -10.16 4.15
C GLU A 370 -11.30 -9.63 5.41
N SER A 371 -11.71 -8.36 5.38
CA SER A 371 -12.48 -7.73 6.46
C SER A 371 -13.80 -8.45 6.73
N SER A 372 -14.47 -8.92 5.66
CA SER A 372 -15.72 -9.69 5.78
C SER A 372 -15.51 -11.05 6.44
N ILE A 373 -14.44 -11.77 6.08
CA ILE A 373 -14.09 -13.07 6.69
C ILE A 373 -13.78 -12.89 8.19
N LEU A 374 -12.98 -11.87 8.54
CA LEU A 374 -12.65 -11.57 9.93
C LEU A 374 -13.90 -11.23 10.75
N ASN A 375 -14.83 -10.43 10.21
CA ASN A 375 -16.09 -10.14 10.88
C ASN A 375 -16.93 -11.40 11.15
N VAL A 376 -16.96 -12.35 10.22
CA VAL A 376 -17.64 -13.65 10.42
C VAL A 376 -16.95 -14.46 11.53
N LEU A 377 -15.62 -14.51 11.55
CA LEU A 377 -14.86 -15.19 12.61
C LEU A 377 -15.09 -14.55 13.98
N LEU A 378 -15.07 -13.21 14.07
CA LEU A 378 -15.35 -12.47 15.30
C LEU A 378 -16.77 -12.74 15.81
N PHE A 379 -17.76 -12.75 14.91
CA PHE A 379 -19.12 -13.13 15.25
C PHE A 379 -19.20 -14.55 15.83
N LEU A 380 -18.48 -15.51 15.25
CA LEU A 380 -18.42 -16.88 15.75
C LEU A 380 -17.78 -16.94 17.15
N ILE A 381 -16.66 -16.24 17.37
CA ILE A 381 -15.98 -16.18 18.68
C ILE A 381 -16.93 -15.63 19.75
N ILE A 382 -17.65 -14.55 19.46
CA ILE A 382 -18.59 -13.94 20.39
C ILE A 382 -19.78 -14.87 20.65
N THR A 383 -20.25 -15.57 19.63
CA THR A 383 -21.33 -16.57 19.77
C THR A 383 -20.89 -17.71 20.71
N VAL A 384 -19.68 -18.24 20.51
CA VAL A 384 -19.10 -19.27 21.39
C VAL A 384 -18.94 -18.75 22.82
N ALA A 385 -18.46 -17.52 23.00
CA ALA A 385 -18.39 -16.86 24.30
C ALA A 385 -19.79 -16.73 24.95
N GLY A 386 -20.81 -16.38 24.16
CA GLY A 386 -22.21 -16.31 24.58
C GLY A 386 -22.75 -17.65 25.10
N PHE A 387 -22.42 -18.76 24.43
CA PHE A 387 -22.73 -20.10 24.95
C PHE A 387 -22.00 -20.42 26.25
N GLY A 388 -20.75 -19.97 26.39
CA GLY A 388 -20.01 -20.06 27.65
C GLY A 388 -20.73 -19.35 28.80
N ILE A 389 -21.22 -18.13 28.56
CA ILE A 389 -22.05 -17.39 29.52
C ILE A 389 -23.29 -18.20 29.87
N LEU A 390 -24.03 -18.70 28.89
CA LEU A 390 -25.23 -19.51 29.11
C LEU A 390 -24.94 -20.71 30.03
N ALA A 391 -23.89 -21.47 29.74
CA ALA A 391 -23.49 -22.65 30.51
C ALA A 391 -23.13 -22.28 31.96
N ILE A 392 -22.35 -21.22 32.14
CA ILE A 392 -21.96 -20.73 33.47
C ILE A 392 -23.18 -20.23 34.26
N PHE A 393 -24.04 -19.42 33.63
CA PHE A 393 -25.27 -18.93 34.26
C PHE A 393 -26.22 -20.05 34.66
N PHE A 394 -26.32 -21.08 33.82
CA PHE A 394 -27.11 -22.25 34.13
C PHE A 394 -26.57 -22.96 35.36
N MET A 395 -25.25 -23.14 35.45
CA MET A 395 -24.59 -23.72 36.61
C MET A 395 -24.86 -22.89 37.88
N ILE A 396 -24.79 -21.56 37.80
CA ILE A 396 -25.10 -20.66 38.93
C ILE A 396 -26.52 -20.88 39.46
N VAL A 397 -27.51 -21.05 38.57
CA VAL A 397 -28.90 -21.31 38.98
C VAL A 397 -29.02 -22.67 39.68
N VAL A 398 -28.35 -23.71 39.16
CA VAL A 398 -28.37 -25.05 39.76
C VAL A 398 -27.75 -25.04 41.15
N GLU A 399 -26.57 -24.44 41.31
CA GLU A 399 -25.90 -24.33 42.61
C GLU A 399 -26.68 -23.47 43.63
N LYS A 400 -27.59 -22.61 43.14
CA LYS A 400 -28.40 -21.70 43.97
C LYS A 400 -29.86 -22.12 44.11
N THR A 401 -30.19 -23.36 43.75
CA THR A 401 -31.55 -23.89 43.84
C THR A 401 -32.16 -23.73 45.24
N ARG A 402 -31.41 -24.04 46.31
CA ARG A 402 -31.88 -23.90 47.70
C ARG A 402 -32.16 -22.45 48.10
N ASP A 403 -31.24 -21.53 47.77
CA ASP A 403 -31.39 -20.09 48.05
C ASP A 403 -32.65 -19.53 47.36
N ILE A 404 -32.91 -19.94 46.10
CA ILE A 404 -34.11 -19.55 45.34
C ILE A 404 -35.38 -20.11 46.00
N GLY A 405 -35.34 -21.34 46.49
CA GLY A 405 -36.43 -22.00 47.20
C GLY A 405 -36.83 -21.25 48.48
N VAL A 406 -35.86 -20.83 49.28
CA VAL A 406 -36.08 -20.00 50.48
C VAL A 406 -36.69 -18.66 50.10
N LEU A 407 -36.16 -17.99 49.06
CA LEU A 407 -36.66 -16.69 48.62
C LEU A 407 -38.14 -16.76 48.21
N LYS A 408 -38.54 -17.83 47.50
CA LYS A 408 -39.93 -18.06 47.10
C LYS A 408 -40.82 -18.46 48.27
N ALA A 409 -40.31 -19.23 49.24
CA ALA A 409 -41.05 -19.57 50.46
C ALA A 409 -41.37 -18.33 51.31
N LEU A 410 -40.50 -17.31 51.27
CA LEU A 410 -40.72 -16.00 51.90
C LEU A 410 -41.67 -15.08 51.10
N GLY A 411 -42.22 -15.53 49.97
CA GLY A 411 -43.21 -14.79 49.17
C GLY A 411 -42.66 -14.09 47.93
N ALA A 412 -41.43 -14.36 47.48
CA ALA A 412 -40.92 -13.78 46.24
C ALA A 412 -41.68 -14.30 45.01
N SER A 413 -42.16 -13.38 44.16
CA SER A 413 -42.83 -13.73 42.90
C SER A 413 -41.86 -14.33 41.87
N SER A 414 -42.36 -15.19 40.97
CA SER A 414 -41.55 -15.78 39.89
C SER A 414 -40.90 -14.73 38.99
N THR A 415 -41.61 -13.64 38.69
CA THR A 415 -41.09 -12.49 37.95
C THR A 415 -40.01 -11.74 38.75
N GLY A 416 -40.18 -11.65 40.08
CA GLY A 416 -39.17 -11.10 40.99
C GLY A 416 -37.86 -11.89 40.92
N VAL A 417 -37.92 -13.22 41.03
CA VAL A 417 -36.76 -14.10 40.89
C VAL A 417 -36.12 -13.97 39.50
N MET A 418 -36.93 -13.98 38.43
CA MET A 418 -36.43 -13.80 37.05
C MET A 418 -35.66 -12.48 36.89
N SER A 419 -36.19 -11.38 37.43
CA SER A 419 -35.56 -10.05 37.33
C SER A 419 -34.19 -9.98 38.02
N ILE A 420 -33.98 -10.74 39.09
CA ILE A 420 -32.69 -10.80 39.79
C ILE A 420 -31.63 -11.42 38.87
N PHE A 421 -31.96 -12.54 38.23
CA PHE A 421 -31.03 -13.23 37.33
C PHE A 421 -30.79 -12.46 36.03
N LEU A 422 -31.80 -11.79 35.47
CA LEU A 422 -31.62 -10.91 34.31
C LEU A 422 -30.75 -9.69 34.63
N LEU A 423 -30.94 -9.07 35.79
CA LEU A 423 -30.08 -7.95 36.24
C LEU A 423 -28.65 -8.42 36.49
N TYR A 424 -28.46 -9.64 36.96
CA TYR A 424 -27.14 -10.27 37.09
C TYR A 424 -26.50 -10.50 35.71
N GLY A 425 -27.28 -11.00 34.74
CA GLY A 425 -26.97 -11.05 33.29
C GLY A 425 -26.43 -9.73 32.76
N LEU A 426 -27.22 -8.68 32.93
CA LEU A 426 -26.87 -7.33 32.51
C LEU A 426 -25.62 -6.82 33.22
N SER A 427 -25.50 -7.03 34.53
CA SER A 427 -24.33 -6.56 35.31
C SER A 427 -23.04 -7.22 34.83
N LEU A 428 -23.08 -8.53 34.55
CA LEU A 428 -21.93 -9.25 33.99
C LEU A 428 -21.61 -8.79 32.57
N GLY A 429 -22.63 -8.54 31.74
CA GLY A 429 -22.46 -7.95 30.42
C GLY A 429 -21.81 -6.57 30.47
N VAL A 430 -22.26 -5.69 31.38
CA VAL A 430 -21.72 -4.33 31.53
C VAL A 430 -20.27 -4.35 32.02
N VAL A 431 -19.95 -5.16 33.03
CA VAL A 431 -18.57 -5.23 33.56
C VAL A 431 -17.64 -5.90 32.55
N GLY A 432 -18.07 -7.00 31.93
CA GLY A 432 -17.28 -7.70 30.90
C GLY A 432 -17.06 -6.84 29.67
N SER A 433 -18.13 -6.20 29.16
CA SER A 433 -18.03 -5.30 28.01
C SER A 433 -17.22 -4.04 28.33
N GLY A 434 -17.44 -3.40 29.48
CA GLY A 434 -16.67 -2.22 29.88
C GLY A 434 -15.18 -2.53 30.07
N GLY A 435 -14.86 -3.65 30.72
CA GLY A 435 -13.48 -4.14 30.81
C GLY A 435 -12.91 -4.47 29.43
N GLY A 436 -13.70 -5.08 28.56
CA GLY A 436 -13.27 -5.45 27.21
C GLY A 436 -13.00 -4.24 26.32
N VAL A 437 -13.83 -3.20 26.42
CA VAL A 437 -13.63 -1.90 25.78
C VAL A 437 -12.35 -1.26 26.29
N ALA A 438 -12.16 -1.19 27.61
CA ALA A 438 -10.97 -0.60 28.20
C ALA A 438 -9.69 -1.35 27.78
N CYS A 439 -9.67 -2.68 27.89
CA CYS A 439 -8.55 -3.51 27.48
C CYS A 439 -8.30 -3.43 25.97
N GLY A 440 -9.34 -3.49 25.15
CA GLY A 440 -9.24 -3.40 23.69
C GLY A 440 -8.68 -2.06 23.23
N LEU A 441 -9.21 -0.95 23.75
CA LEU A 441 -8.71 0.39 23.43
C LEU A 441 -7.28 0.60 23.93
N LEU A 442 -6.93 0.08 25.11
CA LEU A 442 -5.56 0.13 25.62
C LEU A 442 -4.63 -0.69 24.73
N PHE A 443 -5.04 -1.89 24.31
CA PHE A 443 -4.26 -2.70 23.38
C PHE A 443 -4.03 -1.98 22.05
N VAL A 444 -5.08 -1.41 21.45
CA VAL A 444 -4.97 -0.63 20.19
C VAL A 444 -4.02 0.56 20.39
N ARG A 445 -4.14 1.29 21.51
CA ARG A 445 -3.28 2.44 21.81
C ARG A 445 -1.79 2.08 21.91
N TYR A 446 -1.49 0.87 22.40
CA TYR A 446 -0.13 0.38 22.61
C TYR A 446 0.32 -0.68 21.62
N ILE A 447 -0.39 -0.88 20.50
CA ILE A 447 -0.17 -2.00 19.59
C ILE A 447 1.26 -2.02 19.02
N ASN A 448 1.80 -0.85 18.68
CA ASN A 448 3.15 -0.70 18.14
C ASN A 448 4.23 -0.99 19.22
N GLN A 449 4.02 -0.59 20.48
CA GLN A 449 4.97 -0.99 21.54
C GLN A 449 4.89 -2.48 21.86
N ILE A 450 3.70 -3.07 21.80
CA ILE A 450 3.52 -4.51 22.00
C ILE A 450 4.24 -5.30 20.90
N GLU A 451 4.17 -4.84 19.64
CA GLU A 451 4.91 -5.42 18.51
C GLU A 451 6.41 -5.46 18.80
N LEU A 452 7.00 -4.35 19.26
CA LEU A 452 8.43 -4.28 19.60
C LEU A 452 8.82 -5.29 20.69
N VAL A 453 7.97 -5.45 21.71
CA VAL A 453 8.20 -6.42 22.79
C VAL A 453 8.13 -7.86 22.26
N ILE A 454 7.17 -8.18 21.39
CA ILE A 454 7.06 -9.51 20.79
C ILE A 454 8.24 -9.78 19.87
N THR A 455 8.68 -8.78 19.10
CA THR A 455 9.86 -8.86 18.22
C THR A 455 11.12 -9.12 19.04
N TYR A 456 11.29 -8.45 20.19
CA TYR A 456 12.39 -8.70 21.12
C TYR A 456 12.37 -10.14 21.68
N ILE A 457 11.21 -10.66 22.05
CA ILE A 457 11.07 -12.02 22.62
C ILE A 457 11.26 -13.10 21.56
N THR A 458 10.72 -12.88 20.36
CA THR A 458 10.67 -13.88 19.29
C THR A 458 11.93 -13.85 18.42
N GLY A 459 12.69 -12.76 18.46
CA GLY A 459 13.85 -12.52 17.60
C GLY A 459 13.51 -12.34 16.12
N ARG A 460 12.23 -12.14 15.79
CA ARG A 460 11.73 -11.91 14.42
C ARG A 460 10.75 -10.76 14.44
N LYS A 461 10.87 -9.85 13.47
CA LYS A 461 9.94 -8.73 13.29
C LYS A 461 8.57 -9.29 12.91
N VAL A 462 7.56 -9.08 13.77
CA VAL A 462 6.21 -9.62 13.56
C VAL A 462 5.48 -8.86 12.46
N PHE A 463 5.76 -7.56 12.33
CA PHE A 463 5.19 -6.70 11.31
C PHE A 463 6.29 -6.17 10.38
N ASP A 464 6.46 -6.79 9.21
CA ASP A 464 7.43 -6.32 8.21
C ASP A 464 6.81 -5.25 7.31
N GLU A 465 7.33 -4.03 7.45
CA GLU A 465 6.96 -2.84 6.67
C GLU A 465 7.13 -3.04 5.16
N ARG A 466 7.96 -3.98 4.71
CA ARG A 466 8.16 -4.29 3.28
C ARG A 466 7.03 -5.10 2.69
N ILE A 467 6.41 -5.95 3.51
CA ILE A 467 5.31 -6.81 3.09
C ILE A 467 4.00 -6.02 3.16
N TYR A 468 3.80 -5.29 4.25
CA TYR A 468 2.55 -4.58 4.51
C TYR A 468 2.56 -3.10 4.10
N TYR A 469 3.70 -2.55 3.66
CA TYR A 469 3.83 -1.18 3.13
C TYR A 469 3.61 -0.04 4.13
N PHE A 470 3.52 -0.35 5.44
CA PHE A 470 3.32 0.62 6.51
C PHE A 470 4.50 0.60 7.48
N PRO A 471 5.01 1.77 7.93
CA PRO A 471 6.07 1.84 8.93
C PRO A 471 5.62 1.39 10.32
N GLU A 472 4.33 1.53 10.62
CA GLU A 472 3.71 1.14 11.87
C GLU A 472 2.35 0.50 11.60
N ILE A 473 1.79 -0.23 12.57
CA ILE A 473 0.48 -0.88 12.41
C ILE A 473 -0.60 0.21 12.42
N PRO A 474 -1.30 0.45 11.30
CA PRO A 474 -2.31 1.49 11.25
C PRO A 474 -3.53 1.06 12.05
N THR A 475 -4.07 1.96 12.87
CA THR A 475 -5.28 1.71 13.65
C THR A 475 -6.25 2.87 13.55
N TYR A 476 -7.52 2.56 13.31
CA TYR A 476 -8.60 3.55 13.24
C TYR A 476 -9.74 3.13 14.17
N ILE A 477 -9.98 3.92 15.21
CA ILE A 477 -11.03 3.65 16.19
C ILE A 477 -12.26 4.46 15.79
N ASP A 478 -13.27 3.77 15.25
CA ASP A 478 -14.62 4.34 15.09
C ASP A 478 -15.41 4.23 16.41
N PRO A 479 -15.78 5.35 17.07
CA PRO A 479 -16.57 5.32 18.29
C PRO A 479 -17.90 4.59 18.14
N TRP A 480 -18.53 4.66 16.96
CA TRP A 480 -19.81 4.02 16.72
C TRP A 480 -19.68 2.50 16.69
N MET A 481 -18.64 1.99 16.04
CA MET A 481 -18.25 0.58 16.08
C MET A 481 -18.00 0.10 17.52
N VAL A 482 -17.23 0.83 18.33
CA VAL A 482 -16.99 0.47 19.75
C VAL A 482 -18.29 0.39 20.56
N VAL A 483 -19.18 1.38 20.41
CA VAL A 483 -20.49 1.39 21.09
C VAL A 483 -21.35 0.20 20.63
N SER A 484 -21.37 -0.09 19.33
CA SER A 484 -22.14 -1.20 18.75
C SER A 484 -21.65 -2.56 19.25
N VAL A 485 -20.33 -2.75 19.32
CA VAL A 485 -19.72 -3.97 19.91
C VAL A 485 -20.09 -4.10 21.38
N ALA A 486 -19.99 -3.01 22.15
CA ALA A 486 -20.31 -3.02 23.57
C ALA A 486 -21.78 -3.38 23.82
N LEU A 487 -22.71 -2.74 23.11
CA LEU A 487 -24.14 -3.02 23.19
C LEU A 487 -24.48 -4.43 22.71
N GLY A 488 -23.84 -4.90 21.64
CA GLY A 488 -24.01 -6.27 21.13
C GLY A 488 -23.62 -7.33 22.17
N ALA A 489 -22.45 -7.16 22.81
CA ALA A 489 -21.99 -8.08 23.86
C ALA A 489 -22.91 -8.06 25.09
N MET A 490 -23.36 -6.88 25.52
CA MET A 490 -24.36 -6.76 26.59
C MET A 490 -25.67 -7.45 26.21
N GLY A 491 -26.13 -7.28 24.96
CA GLY A 491 -27.32 -7.94 24.42
C GLY A 491 -27.19 -9.47 24.47
N ILE A 492 -26.06 -10.01 24.04
CA ILE A 492 -25.79 -11.46 24.06
C ILE A 492 -25.75 -11.98 25.50
N ALA A 493 -25.11 -11.26 26.43
CA ALA A 493 -25.08 -11.64 27.84
C ALA A 493 -26.50 -11.69 28.46
N VAL A 494 -27.34 -10.71 28.15
CA VAL A 494 -28.74 -10.70 28.59
C VAL A 494 -29.50 -11.87 27.95
N LEU A 495 -29.39 -12.07 26.63
CA LEU A 495 -30.06 -13.17 25.92
C LEU A 495 -29.66 -14.54 26.48
N ALA A 496 -28.37 -14.77 26.72
CA ALA A 496 -27.86 -15.99 27.34
C ALA A 496 -28.42 -16.21 28.75
N SER A 497 -28.66 -15.14 29.52
CA SER A 497 -29.21 -15.24 30.88
C SER A 497 -30.71 -15.57 30.92
N ILE A 498 -31.47 -15.38 29.83
CA ILE A 498 -32.93 -15.57 29.79
C ILE A 498 -33.32 -17.02 30.12
N LEU A 499 -32.63 -18.00 29.52
CA LEU A 499 -32.96 -19.42 29.70
C LEU A 499 -32.78 -19.87 31.17
N PRO A 500 -31.62 -19.65 31.80
CA PRO A 500 -31.43 -19.92 33.23
C PRO A 500 -32.38 -19.14 34.13
N ALA A 501 -32.63 -17.85 33.84
CA ALA A 501 -33.53 -17.01 34.63
C ALA A 501 -34.97 -17.54 34.61
N ARG A 502 -35.45 -17.99 33.45
CA ARG A 502 -36.77 -18.63 33.32
C ARG A 502 -36.86 -19.94 34.08
N ARG A 503 -35.78 -20.73 34.09
CA ARG A 503 -35.72 -21.97 34.88
C ARG A 503 -35.78 -21.68 36.38
N ALA A 504 -34.98 -20.73 36.88
CA ALA A 504 -35.00 -20.28 38.26
C ALA A 504 -36.40 -19.80 38.69
N ALA A 505 -37.06 -19.02 37.84
CA ALA A 505 -38.39 -18.49 38.07
C ALA A 505 -39.48 -19.58 38.14
N ARG A 506 -39.26 -20.77 37.56
CA ARG A 506 -40.22 -21.89 37.57
C ARG A 506 -39.99 -22.90 38.70
N LEU A 507 -38.90 -22.78 39.47
CA LEU A 507 -38.63 -23.69 40.60
C LEU A 507 -39.73 -23.61 41.67
N GLN A 508 -40.21 -24.77 42.14
CA GLN A 508 -41.19 -24.86 43.22
C GLN A 508 -40.47 -24.88 44.58
N PRO A 509 -40.93 -24.13 45.60
CA PRO A 509 -40.27 -24.05 46.90
C PRO A 509 -40.08 -25.41 47.57
N VAL A 510 -41.11 -26.27 47.49
CA VAL A 510 -41.10 -27.62 48.07
C VAL A 510 -40.04 -28.51 47.44
N GLN A 511 -39.86 -28.43 46.12
CA GLN A 511 -38.83 -29.22 45.41
C GLN A 511 -37.42 -28.71 45.72
N ALA A 512 -37.24 -27.39 45.84
CA ALA A 512 -35.95 -26.76 46.10
C ALA A 512 -35.43 -26.95 47.53
N LEU A 513 -36.32 -27.22 48.50
CA LEU A 513 -35.96 -27.47 49.90
C LEU A 513 -35.85 -28.96 50.25
N ARG A 514 -36.39 -29.85 49.41
CA ARG A 514 -36.38 -31.31 49.59
C ARG A 514 -35.13 -31.99 49.01
N SER A 515 -34.38 -31.31 48.16
CA SER A 515 -33.10 -31.81 47.64
C SER A 515 -32.04 -31.81 48.75
N GLU A 516 -31.81 -32.98 49.37
CA GLU A 516 -30.55 -33.32 50.03
C GLU A 516 -29.42 -33.46 49.01
#